data_AF-A0A923IH36-F1
#
_entry.id   AF-A0A923IH36-F1
#
_cell.length_a   1.000
_cell.length_b   1.000
_cell.length_c   1.000
_cell.angle_alpha   90.00
_cell.angle_beta   90.00
_cell.angle_gamma   90.00
#
_symmetry.space_group_name_H-M   'P 1'
#
loop_
_entity.id
_entity.type
_entity.pdbx_description
1 polymer ?
#
loop_
_entity_poly.entity_id
_entity_poly.type
_entity_poly.pdbx_seq_one_letter_code
_entity_poly.pdbx_strand_id
1 'polypeptide(L)'
;VQSVALRLVVEREREIEDFKPVEYWTIGAEFKPEHIRQTFVAKLVKINDQDPTLAQKADADAILPDLERASYKIVRIKRGERKRKPSAPFITSSLQQEASRRLGFTTRKTMAVAQQLYEGLDVGNGGATGLITYMRTDSTNVSDVAQKEAREFVQQTYGANFVPPTPPQYRTRAVGAQEAHEAIRPTSVLRLPEKVKAFLSGDQFKLYQLIWQRFVASQMESALLDTVTVEVEGKGNQNYLFRASGSTVRFPGFLVVFEDSRDEDFKADEEENVRIPAGLEENQKQQLVRLIPEQHFTQPPPRFTEATLIAALEENGIGRPSTYAPIISTIQERGYVVRESKRLIPTDTGFTVNDLLVRHFSDIVNVNFTAQMEKALDDVSTGGRQWEDVVGKFYKTFEPQVKKAQIEIPVSKAELEKVGRACPVCGNDLVYRYGRFGKFISCSTFPTCRHTEPFLQKIGVTCPEDGGELVERKTRKGRIFYGCANYPTCGFTSWKKPIAKPCPACGGTLVILNKREAQCLKCESTFLLEQILETTVERA
;
A
#
# COMPACT_ATOMS: atom_id res chain seq x y z
N VAL A 1 3.15 -14.03 17.04
CA VAL A 1 2.69 -13.55 15.71
C VAL A 1 2.19 -12.11 15.74
N GLN A 2 1.12 -11.76 16.47
CA GLN A 2 0.61 -10.37 16.48
C GLN A 2 1.62 -9.34 16.99
N SER A 3 2.42 -9.71 18.00
CA SER A 3 3.51 -8.87 18.50
C SER A 3 4.55 -8.56 17.43
N VAL A 4 4.88 -9.52 16.57
CA VAL A 4 5.82 -9.30 15.45
C VAL A 4 5.18 -8.45 14.36
N ALA A 5 3.91 -8.64 14.04
CA ALA A 5 3.21 -7.77 13.10
C ALA A 5 3.15 -6.31 13.60
N LEU A 6 2.89 -6.10 14.90
CA LEU A 6 2.98 -4.78 15.53
C LEU A 6 4.41 -4.23 15.46
N ARG A 7 5.41 -5.05 15.76
CA ARG A 7 6.82 -4.67 15.70
C ARG A 7 7.23 -4.17 14.31
N LEU A 8 6.83 -4.86 13.24
CA LEU A 8 7.09 -4.42 11.87
C LEU A 8 6.52 -3.02 11.61
N VAL A 9 5.29 -2.74 12.07
CA VAL A 9 4.66 -1.42 11.92
C VAL A 9 5.39 -0.35 12.74
N VAL A 10 5.80 -0.67 13.98
CA VAL A 10 6.55 0.24 14.85
C VAL A 10 7.95 0.53 14.31
N GLU A 11 8.69 -0.48 13.86
CA GLU A 11 10.02 -0.32 13.27
C GLU A 11 9.97 0.51 11.99
N ARG A 12 8.95 0.30 11.13
CA ARG A 12 8.72 1.16 9.96
C ARG A 12 8.46 2.62 10.34
N GLU A 13 7.71 2.87 11.40
CA GLU A 13 7.46 4.24 11.85
C GLU A 13 8.76 4.91 12.34
N ARG A 14 9.60 4.18 13.08
CA ARG A 14 10.94 4.65 13.47
C ARG A 14 11.83 4.93 12.28
N GLU A 15 11.85 4.04 11.28
CA GLU A 15 12.58 4.27 10.03
C GLU A 15 12.15 5.57 9.34
N ILE A 16 10.86 5.93 9.40
CA ILE A 16 10.32 7.16 8.84
C ILE A 16 10.70 8.38 9.70
N GLU A 17 10.62 8.28 11.02
CA GLU A 17 10.97 9.36 11.96
C GLU A 17 12.46 9.70 11.95
N ASP A 18 13.32 8.68 11.84
CA ASP A 18 14.78 8.82 11.78
C ASP A 18 15.29 9.20 10.37
N PHE A 19 14.42 9.14 9.35
CA PHE A 19 14.80 9.41 7.97
C PHE A 19 15.11 10.89 7.74
N LYS A 20 16.31 11.15 7.23
CA LYS A 20 16.74 12.48 6.79
C LYS A 20 16.73 12.52 5.25
N PRO A 21 15.79 13.25 4.62
CA PRO A 21 15.78 13.40 3.17
C PRO A 21 17.10 13.99 2.67
N VAL A 22 17.64 13.37 1.63
CA VAL A 22 18.84 13.81 0.92
C VAL A 22 18.41 14.33 -0.44
N GLU A 23 18.85 15.53 -0.76
CA GLU A 23 18.66 16.13 -2.09
C GLU A 23 19.45 15.34 -3.13
N TYR A 24 18.88 15.22 -4.34
CA TYR A 24 19.62 14.81 -5.53
C TYR A 24 18.95 15.39 -6.77
N TRP A 25 19.70 15.50 -7.85
CA TRP A 25 19.22 16.01 -9.12
C TRP A 25 19.30 14.94 -10.20
N THR A 26 18.32 14.94 -11.09
CA THR A 26 18.38 14.20 -12.35
C THR A 26 18.32 15.18 -13.51
N ILE A 27 19.01 14.89 -14.60
CA ILE A 27 18.92 15.70 -15.81
C ILE A 27 18.33 14.85 -16.93
N GLY A 28 17.14 15.23 -17.38
CA GLY A 28 16.58 14.80 -18.65
C GLY A 28 17.04 15.73 -19.79
N ALA A 29 17.06 15.21 -21.00
CA ALA A 29 17.27 15.98 -22.21
C ALA A 29 16.23 15.59 -23.26
N GLU A 30 15.57 16.58 -23.84
CA GLU A 30 14.68 16.38 -24.98
C GLU A 30 15.47 16.51 -26.27
N PHE A 31 15.49 15.43 -27.05
CA PHE A 31 16.23 15.34 -28.30
C PHE A 31 15.28 15.30 -29.50
N LYS A 32 15.69 15.98 -30.57
CA LYS A 32 15.08 15.89 -31.89
C LYS A 32 16.07 15.21 -32.85
N PRO A 33 15.77 14.00 -33.35
CA PRO A 33 16.63 13.33 -34.33
C PRO A 33 16.65 14.07 -35.66
N GLU A 34 17.81 14.05 -36.32
CA GLU A 34 17.96 14.56 -37.68
C GLU A 34 16.94 13.89 -38.64
N HIS A 35 16.31 14.68 -39.51
CA HIS A 35 15.26 14.24 -40.46
C HIS A 35 13.96 13.69 -39.84
N ILE A 36 13.81 13.68 -38.51
CA ILE A 36 12.59 13.24 -37.83
C ILE A 36 11.94 14.42 -37.11
N ARG A 37 10.61 14.57 -37.25
CA ARG A 37 9.87 15.69 -36.64
C ARG A 37 9.61 15.52 -35.15
N GLN A 38 9.49 14.28 -34.69
CA GLN A 38 9.13 13.93 -33.31
C GLN A 38 10.34 14.05 -32.38
N THR A 39 10.11 14.44 -31.14
CA THR A 39 11.12 14.47 -30.08
C THR A 39 10.98 13.28 -29.15
N PHE A 40 12.00 13.01 -28.36
CA PHE A 40 11.95 12.07 -27.24
C PHE A 40 12.82 12.56 -26.09
N VAL A 41 12.48 12.12 -24.87
CA VAL A 41 13.25 12.45 -23.66
C VAL A 41 14.15 11.28 -23.31
N ALA A 42 15.40 11.58 -22.96
CA ALA A 42 16.37 10.62 -22.44
C ALA A 42 16.95 11.17 -21.13
N LYS A 43 17.31 10.27 -20.21
CA LYS A 43 17.89 10.64 -18.90
C LYS A 43 19.40 10.50 -18.94
N LEU A 44 20.12 11.43 -18.32
CA LEU A 44 21.56 11.34 -18.13
C LEU A 44 21.86 10.12 -17.24
N VAL A 45 22.63 9.17 -17.78
CA VAL A 45 23.00 7.94 -17.07
C VAL A 45 24.50 7.82 -16.82
N LYS A 46 25.34 8.58 -17.53
CA LYS A 46 26.78 8.62 -17.28
C LYS A 46 27.43 9.97 -17.58
N ILE A 47 28.47 10.30 -16.81
CA ILE A 47 29.45 11.37 -17.08
C ILE A 47 30.83 10.72 -17.04
N ASN A 48 31.59 10.81 -18.15
CA ASN A 48 32.91 10.18 -18.31
C ASN A 48 32.93 8.70 -17.87
N ASP A 49 31.93 7.95 -18.35
CA ASP A 49 31.70 6.53 -18.06
C ASP A 49 31.31 6.15 -16.62
N GLN A 50 31.15 7.12 -15.72
CA GLN A 50 30.72 6.95 -14.33
C GLN A 50 29.28 7.40 -14.11
N ASP A 51 28.61 6.87 -13.08
CA ASP A 51 27.25 7.27 -12.72
C ASP A 51 27.23 8.75 -12.26
N PRO A 52 26.27 9.57 -12.72
CA PRO A 52 26.20 10.98 -12.37
C PRO A 52 25.99 11.15 -10.86
N THR A 53 26.87 11.90 -10.20
CA THR A 53 26.71 12.29 -8.79
C THR A 53 26.30 13.75 -8.73
N LEU A 54 24.99 14.01 -8.70
CA LEU A 54 24.40 15.34 -8.64
C LEU A 54 23.64 15.49 -7.31
N ALA A 55 24.37 15.73 -6.22
CA ALA A 55 23.81 15.73 -4.86
C ALA A 55 23.07 17.04 -4.52
N GLN A 56 23.39 18.12 -5.22
CA GLN A 56 22.82 19.44 -4.98
C GLN A 56 22.70 20.23 -6.28
N LYS A 57 21.92 21.31 -6.24
CA LYS A 57 21.68 22.16 -7.42
C LYS A 57 22.97 22.65 -8.08
N ALA A 58 23.99 23.01 -7.30
CA ALA A 58 25.26 23.51 -7.82
C ALA A 58 25.97 22.48 -8.73
N ASP A 59 25.83 21.18 -8.44
CA ASP A 59 26.43 20.11 -9.24
C ASP A 59 25.75 20.01 -10.62
N ALA A 60 24.42 20.15 -10.66
CA ALA A 60 23.67 20.20 -11.90
C ALA A 60 23.99 21.48 -12.69
N ASP A 61 23.93 22.65 -12.04
CA ASP A 61 24.21 23.95 -12.65
C ASP A 61 25.63 24.02 -13.25
N ALA A 62 26.60 23.32 -12.67
CA ALA A 62 27.97 23.28 -13.16
C ALA A 62 28.11 22.59 -14.54
N ILE A 63 27.25 21.62 -14.86
CA ILE A 63 27.33 20.85 -16.11
C ILE A 63 26.32 21.30 -17.18
N LEU A 64 25.26 22.02 -16.80
CA LEU A 64 24.25 22.51 -17.75
C LEU A 64 24.84 23.32 -18.92
N PRO A 65 25.76 24.29 -18.72
CA PRO A 65 26.32 25.07 -19.84
C PRO A 65 27.13 24.22 -20.83
N ASP A 66 27.77 23.15 -20.36
CA ASP A 66 28.52 22.22 -21.22
C ASP A 66 27.56 21.32 -22.00
N LEU A 67 26.51 20.82 -21.35
CA LEU A 67 25.43 20.07 -21.99
C LEU A 67 24.70 20.90 -23.06
N GLU A 68 24.46 22.19 -22.85
CA GLU A 68 23.82 23.06 -23.85
C GLU A 68 24.64 23.22 -25.14
N ARG A 69 25.97 23.15 -25.03
CA ARG A 69 26.91 23.32 -26.14
C ARG A 69 27.41 22.01 -26.73
N ALA A 70 27.14 20.88 -26.05
CA ALA A 70 27.58 19.58 -26.48
C ALA A 70 26.97 19.19 -27.84
N SER A 71 27.74 18.41 -28.59
CA SER A 71 27.25 17.77 -29.82
C SER A 71 26.66 16.40 -29.49
N TYR A 72 25.46 16.11 -30.00
CA TYR A 72 24.74 14.89 -29.67
C TYR A 72 24.57 13.96 -30.86
N LYS A 73 24.76 12.67 -30.63
CA LYS A 73 24.46 11.62 -31.62
C LYS A 73 24.02 10.33 -30.93
N ILE A 74 23.24 9.52 -31.64
CA ILE A 74 22.94 8.16 -31.19
C ILE A 74 24.20 7.32 -31.35
N VAL A 75 24.63 6.67 -30.28
CA VAL A 75 25.77 5.73 -30.31
C VAL A 75 25.35 4.28 -30.28
N ARG A 76 24.13 4.00 -29.82
CA ARG A 76 23.63 2.63 -29.74
C ARG A 76 22.11 2.58 -29.79
N ILE A 77 21.58 1.64 -30.57
CA ILE A 77 20.16 1.27 -30.52
C ILE A 77 20.05 -0.22 -30.26
N LYS A 78 19.56 -0.59 -29.08
CA LYS A 78 19.27 -1.97 -28.73
C LYS A 78 17.78 -2.25 -28.90
N ARG A 79 17.44 -3.11 -29.85
CA ARG A 79 16.09 -3.66 -30.01
C ARG A 79 16.03 -5.03 -29.35
N GLY A 80 14.92 -5.35 -28.70
CA GLY A 80 14.74 -6.62 -28.03
C GLY A 80 13.28 -7.00 -27.94
N GLU A 81 13.07 -8.18 -27.36
CA GLU A 81 11.75 -8.68 -27.02
C GLU A 81 11.71 -8.98 -25.53
N ARG A 82 10.63 -8.56 -24.87
CA ARG A 82 10.34 -8.91 -23.48
C ARG A 82 9.04 -9.67 -23.40
N LYS A 83 9.10 -10.88 -22.83
CA LYS A 83 7.92 -11.70 -22.51
C LYS A 83 7.46 -11.37 -21.09
N ARG A 84 6.29 -10.77 -20.94
CA ARG A 84 5.64 -10.56 -19.64
C ARG A 84 4.73 -11.75 -19.36
N LYS A 85 5.09 -12.56 -18.37
CA LYS A 85 4.30 -13.74 -17.98
C LYS A 85 3.06 -13.32 -17.16
N PRO A 86 1.94 -14.05 -17.29
CA PRO A 86 0.82 -13.85 -16.37
C PRO A 86 1.23 -14.22 -14.95
N SER A 87 0.60 -13.55 -14.00
CA SER A 87 0.76 -13.90 -12.59
C SER A 87 -0.03 -15.17 -12.23
N ALA A 88 0.44 -15.90 -11.21
CA ALA A 88 -0.20 -17.11 -10.71
C ALA A 88 -1.65 -16.88 -10.25
N PRO A 89 -2.52 -17.92 -10.28
CA PRO A 89 -3.82 -17.90 -9.62
C PRO A 89 -3.73 -17.42 -8.17
N PHE A 90 -4.83 -16.92 -7.63
CA PHE A 90 -4.81 -16.38 -6.28
C PHE A 90 -4.55 -17.46 -5.23
N ILE A 91 -3.75 -17.10 -4.24
CA ILE A 91 -3.72 -17.70 -2.91
C ILE A 91 -4.29 -16.68 -1.94
N THR A 92 -4.45 -17.03 -0.67
CA THR A 92 -5.08 -16.13 0.30
C THR A 92 -4.36 -14.80 0.45
N SER A 93 -3.03 -14.82 0.53
CA SER A 93 -2.20 -13.61 0.65
C SER A 93 -2.34 -12.72 -0.59
N SER A 94 -2.17 -13.26 -1.79
CA SER A 94 -2.26 -12.49 -3.04
C SER A 94 -3.66 -11.97 -3.33
N LEU A 95 -4.73 -12.71 -2.95
CA LEU A 95 -6.11 -12.21 -3.02
C LEU A 95 -6.32 -11.02 -2.09
N GLN A 96 -5.87 -11.13 -0.83
CA GLN A 96 -6.00 -10.05 0.15
C GLN A 96 -5.24 -8.79 -0.29
N GLN A 97 -4.04 -8.96 -0.85
CA GLN A 97 -3.24 -7.86 -1.38
C GLN A 97 -3.94 -7.15 -2.55
N GLU A 98 -4.35 -7.89 -3.59
CA GLU A 98 -5.00 -7.30 -4.77
C GLU A 98 -6.37 -6.70 -4.45
N ALA A 99 -7.16 -7.32 -3.57
CA ALA A 99 -8.43 -6.76 -3.12
C ALA A 99 -8.25 -5.46 -2.34
N SER A 100 -7.19 -5.35 -1.54
CA SER A 100 -6.84 -4.10 -0.85
C SER A 100 -6.40 -3.01 -1.84
N ARG A 101 -5.52 -3.34 -2.79
CA ARG A 101 -5.02 -2.39 -3.80
C ARG A 101 -6.13 -1.88 -4.72
N ARG A 102 -6.87 -2.79 -5.36
CA ARG A 102 -7.87 -2.44 -6.40
C ARG A 102 -9.24 -2.07 -5.86
N LEU A 103 -9.70 -2.79 -4.84
CA LEU A 103 -11.08 -2.66 -4.34
C LEU A 103 -11.14 -1.81 -3.07
N GLY A 104 -10.00 -1.50 -2.46
CA GLY A 104 -9.92 -0.81 -1.18
C GLY A 104 -10.45 -1.64 0.00
N PHE A 105 -10.60 -2.95 -0.18
CA PHE A 105 -11.13 -3.84 0.84
C PHE A 105 -10.12 -4.06 1.96
N THR A 106 -10.58 -3.98 3.21
CA THR A 106 -9.81 -4.52 4.35
C THR A 106 -9.71 -6.04 4.21
N THR A 107 -8.66 -6.64 4.73
CA THR A 107 -8.43 -8.09 4.76
C THR A 107 -9.61 -8.87 5.35
N ARG A 108 -10.19 -8.38 6.45
CA ARG A 108 -11.41 -8.94 7.05
C ARG A 108 -12.59 -8.96 6.08
N LYS A 109 -12.82 -7.85 5.38
CA LYS A 109 -13.88 -7.74 4.37
C LYS A 109 -13.65 -8.69 3.20
N THR A 110 -12.42 -8.76 2.68
CA THR A 110 -12.05 -9.69 1.61
C THR A 110 -12.38 -11.13 1.99
N MET A 111 -11.97 -11.56 3.19
CA MET A 111 -12.23 -12.93 3.66
C MET A 111 -13.71 -13.20 3.93
N ALA A 112 -14.45 -12.24 4.47
CA ALA A 112 -15.89 -12.39 4.68
C ALA A 112 -16.66 -12.53 3.35
N VAL A 113 -16.30 -11.74 2.33
CA VAL A 113 -16.93 -11.83 1.00
C VAL A 113 -16.50 -13.13 0.29
N ALA A 114 -15.23 -13.52 0.38
CA ALA A 114 -14.75 -14.78 -0.19
C ALA A 114 -15.44 -16.00 0.44
N GLN A 115 -15.66 -15.98 1.77
CA GLN A 115 -16.41 -17.04 2.47
C GLN A 115 -17.82 -17.21 1.88
N GLN A 116 -18.54 -16.10 1.65
CA GLN A 116 -19.88 -16.15 1.05
C GLN A 116 -19.85 -16.71 -0.39
N LEU A 117 -18.86 -16.30 -1.18
CA LEU A 117 -18.68 -16.82 -2.54
C LEU A 117 -18.34 -18.32 -2.55
N TYR A 118 -17.68 -18.83 -1.51
CA TYR A 118 -17.33 -20.24 -1.35
C TYR A 118 -18.52 -21.09 -0.88
N GLU A 119 -19.18 -20.68 0.22
CA GLU A 119 -20.34 -21.40 0.81
C GLU A 119 -21.54 -21.45 -0.14
N GLY A 120 -21.65 -20.45 -1.01
CA GLY A 120 -22.57 -20.43 -2.13
C GLY A 120 -23.66 -19.38 -2.01
N LEU A 121 -24.15 -18.95 -3.17
CA LEU A 121 -25.19 -17.95 -3.33
C LEU A 121 -26.27 -18.50 -4.28
N ASP A 122 -27.52 -18.08 -4.10
CA ASP A 122 -28.54 -18.36 -5.10
C ASP A 122 -28.26 -17.53 -6.35
N VAL A 123 -27.93 -18.21 -7.45
CA VAL A 123 -27.58 -17.61 -8.73
C VAL A 123 -28.64 -17.90 -9.80
N GLY A 124 -29.89 -18.11 -9.38
CA GLY A 124 -31.03 -18.28 -10.29
C GLY A 124 -31.18 -19.70 -10.86
N ASN A 125 -30.45 -20.68 -10.31
CA ASN A 125 -30.54 -22.09 -10.69
C ASN A 125 -31.31 -22.94 -9.67
N GLY A 126 -32.03 -22.31 -8.73
CA GLY A 126 -32.88 -22.99 -7.76
C GLY A 126 -32.13 -23.58 -6.55
N GLY A 127 -30.90 -23.15 -6.29
CA GLY A 127 -30.11 -23.60 -5.15
C GLY A 127 -28.83 -22.78 -4.90
N ALA A 128 -28.22 -22.96 -3.74
CA ALA A 128 -26.95 -22.31 -3.41
C ALA A 128 -25.81 -22.89 -4.25
N THR A 129 -25.08 -22.02 -4.94
CA THR A 129 -23.95 -22.39 -5.80
C THR A 129 -22.67 -21.73 -5.30
N GLY A 130 -21.69 -22.54 -4.91
CA GLY A 130 -20.33 -22.06 -4.63
C GLY A 130 -19.68 -21.52 -5.90
N LEU A 131 -19.32 -20.23 -5.91
CA LEU A 131 -18.75 -19.53 -7.05
C LEU A 131 -17.23 -19.64 -7.11
N ILE A 132 -16.56 -19.83 -5.98
CA ILE A 132 -15.09 -19.96 -5.90
C ILE A 132 -14.68 -21.22 -5.12
N THR A 133 -13.45 -21.66 -5.33
CA THR A 133 -12.78 -22.67 -4.49
C THR A 133 -12.45 -22.11 -3.10
N TYR A 134 -11.96 -22.98 -2.20
CA TYR A 134 -11.69 -22.62 -0.81
C TYR A 134 -10.66 -21.48 -0.70
N MET A 135 -11.04 -20.41 0.00
CA MET A 135 -10.31 -19.14 0.05
C MET A 135 -9.14 -19.10 1.04
N ARG A 136 -8.92 -20.17 1.82
CA ARG A 136 -7.78 -20.29 2.76
C ARG A 136 -6.81 -21.34 2.23
N THR A 137 -5.95 -20.89 1.33
CA THR A 137 -5.00 -21.72 0.59
C THR A 137 -3.70 -20.95 0.38
N ASP A 138 -2.59 -21.66 0.46
CA ASP A 138 -1.24 -21.23 0.09
C ASP A 138 -0.77 -21.87 -1.23
N SER A 139 -1.64 -22.66 -1.87
CA SER A 139 -1.35 -23.41 -3.08
C SER A 139 -1.78 -22.66 -4.34
N THR A 140 -0.88 -22.54 -5.31
CA THR A 140 -1.19 -22.03 -6.65
C THR A 140 -1.65 -23.13 -7.61
N ASN A 141 -1.85 -24.35 -7.11
CA ASN A 141 -2.22 -25.51 -7.92
C ASN A 141 -3.61 -25.34 -8.57
N VAL A 142 -3.79 -25.88 -9.76
CA VAL A 142 -5.06 -25.88 -10.50
C VAL A 142 -5.29 -27.28 -11.03
N SER A 143 -6.45 -27.87 -10.75
CA SER A 143 -6.78 -29.20 -11.24
C SER A 143 -6.87 -29.26 -12.77
N ASP A 144 -6.53 -30.43 -13.32
CA ASP A 144 -6.55 -30.68 -14.77
C ASP A 144 -7.90 -30.35 -15.41
N VAL A 145 -9.01 -30.64 -14.70
CA VAL A 145 -10.37 -30.33 -15.15
C VAL A 145 -10.56 -28.82 -15.33
N ALA A 146 -10.11 -28.02 -14.36
CA ALA A 146 -10.23 -26.56 -14.41
C ALA A 146 -9.27 -25.93 -15.43
N GLN A 147 -8.06 -26.48 -15.58
CA GLN A 147 -7.13 -26.05 -16.62
C GLN A 147 -7.71 -26.30 -18.01
N LYS A 148 -8.31 -27.48 -18.23
CA LYS A 148 -8.96 -27.83 -19.50
C LYS A 148 -10.13 -26.88 -19.81
N GLU A 149 -11.03 -26.66 -18.86
CA GLU A 149 -12.17 -25.75 -19.04
C GLU A 149 -11.69 -24.32 -19.36
N ALA A 150 -10.67 -23.82 -18.66
CA ALA A 150 -10.10 -22.50 -18.91
C ALA A 150 -9.46 -22.39 -20.30
N ARG A 151 -8.72 -23.40 -20.74
CA ARG A 151 -8.09 -23.43 -22.07
C ARG A 151 -9.13 -23.41 -23.19
N GLU A 152 -10.17 -24.24 -23.07
CA GLU A 152 -11.28 -24.27 -24.03
C GLU A 152 -12.00 -22.91 -24.08
N PHE A 153 -12.30 -22.33 -22.91
CA PHE A 153 -12.90 -21.01 -22.82
C PHE A 153 -12.04 -19.92 -23.48
N VAL A 154 -10.73 -19.90 -23.20
CA VAL A 154 -9.80 -18.93 -23.79
C VAL A 154 -9.73 -19.09 -25.31
N GLN A 155 -9.65 -20.33 -25.80
CA GLN A 155 -9.63 -20.62 -27.23
C GLN A 155 -10.88 -20.09 -27.94
N GLN A 156 -12.06 -20.36 -27.38
CA GLN A 156 -13.34 -19.96 -27.97
C GLN A 156 -13.57 -18.45 -27.90
N THR A 157 -13.10 -17.79 -26.84
CA THR A 157 -13.39 -16.38 -26.58
C THR A 157 -12.35 -15.43 -27.18
N TYR A 158 -11.06 -15.75 -27.05
CA TYR A 158 -9.95 -14.88 -27.47
C TYR A 158 -9.17 -15.43 -28.67
N GLY A 159 -9.32 -16.71 -29.00
CA GLY A 159 -8.67 -17.37 -30.13
C GLY A 159 -7.46 -18.21 -29.73
N ALA A 160 -7.02 -19.08 -30.65
CA ALA A 160 -5.98 -20.08 -30.40
C ALA A 160 -4.62 -19.48 -29.97
N ASN A 161 -4.26 -18.29 -30.49
CA ASN A 161 -2.99 -17.62 -30.16
C ASN A 161 -2.90 -17.15 -28.70
N PHE A 162 -4.02 -17.09 -27.98
CA PHE A 162 -4.05 -16.75 -26.55
C PHE A 162 -3.92 -17.96 -25.63
N VAL A 163 -3.94 -19.17 -26.18
CA VAL A 163 -3.78 -20.41 -25.43
C VAL A 163 -2.31 -20.83 -25.46
N PRO A 164 -1.63 -20.95 -24.30
CA PRO A 164 -0.27 -21.46 -24.26
C PRO A 164 -0.18 -22.88 -24.85
N PRO A 165 0.92 -23.23 -25.54
CA PRO A 165 1.11 -24.58 -26.08
C PRO A 165 0.98 -25.69 -25.04
N THR A 166 1.50 -25.45 -23.83
CA THR A 166 1.36 -26.34 -22.67
C THR A 166 0.60 -25.64 -21.54
N PRO A 167 -0.20 -26.36 -20.72
CA PRO A 167 -0.87 -25.76 -19.59
C PRO A 167 0.13 -25.10 -18.60
N PRO A 168 -0.11 -23.85 -18.17
CA PRO A 168 0.78 -23.19 -17.21
C PRO A 168 0.87 -23.93 -15.88
N GLN A 169 2.08 -24.01 -15.32
CA GLN A 169 2.35 -24.60 -14.02
C GLN A 169 2.99 -23.55 -13.10
N TYR A 170 2.43 -23.40 -11.90
CA TYR A 170 2.85 -22.40 -10.93
C TYR A 170 3.40 -23.07 -9.68
N ARG A 171 4.60 -22.66 -9.26
CA ARG A 171 5.28 -23.24 -8.11
C ARG A 171 4.67 -22.73 -6.80
N THR A 172 4.13 -23.65 -6.02
CA THR A 172 3.71 -23.40 -4.63
C THR A 172 4.94 -23.18 -3.75
N ARG A 173 4.91 -22.13 -2.91
CA ARG A 173 6.04 -21.78 -2.01
C ARG A 173 6.08 -22.64 -0.75
N ALA A 174 4.92 -23.08 -0.25
CA ALA A 174 4.81 -23.89 0.96
C ALA A 174 5.38 -25.30 0.73
N VAL A 175 6.35 -25.70 1.55
CA VAL A 175 6.92 -27.04 1.55
C VAL A 175 5.99 -27.94 2.35
N GLY A 176 5.41 -28.96 1.73
CA GLY A 176 4.49 -29.89 2.41
C GLY A 176 3.03 -29.46 2.42
N ALA A 177 2.65 -28.38 1.73
CA ALA A 177 1.26 -28.17 1.36
C ALA A 177 0.81 -29.41 0.59
N GLN A 178 -0.09 -30.19 1.18
CA GLN A 178 -0.67 -31.34 0.50
C GLN A 178 -1.21 -30.86 -0.85
N GLU A 179 -0.86 -31.54 -1.94
CA GLU A 179 -1.34 -31.25 -3.30
C GLU A 179 -2.88 -31.23 -3.43
N ALA A 180 -3.59 -31.58 -2.35
CA ALA A 180 -5.04 -31.55 -2.19
C ALA A 180 -5.65 -30.13 -2.12
N HIS A 181 -4.87 -29.07 -1.86
CA HIS A 181 -5.41 -27.70 -1.89
C HIS A 181 -5.22 -27.05 -3.27
N GLU A 182 -6.31 -26.53 -3.81
CA GLU A 182 -6.28 -25.73 -5.04
C GLU A 182 -6.11 -24.24 -4.74
N ALA A 183 -5.70 -23.48 -5.76
CA ALA A 183 -5.76 -22.04 -5.79
C ALA A 183 -7.18 -21.51 -5.65
N ILE A 184 -7.31 -20.24 -5.26
CA ILE A 184 -8.58 -19.50 -5.27
C ILE A 184 -8.91 -19.13 -6.71
N ARG A 185 -9.93 -19.80 -7.26
CA ARG A 185 -10.40 -19.64 -8.64
C ARG A 185 -11.93 -19.77 -8.69
N PRO A 186 -12.57 -19.37 -9.80
CA PRO A 186 -13.95 -19.76 -10.05
C PRO A 186 -14.11 -21.27 -10.04
N THR A 187 -15.22 -21.76 -9.49
CA THR A 187 -15.59 -23.18 -9.61
C THR A 187 -15.86 -23.59 -11.05
N SER A 188 -16.28 -22.65 -11.91
CA SER A 188 -16.29 -22.77 -13.37
C SER A 188 -16.04 -21.41 -14.03
N VAL A 189 -15.24 -21.36 -15.09
CA VAL A 189 -14.97 -20.12 -15.86
C VAL A 189 -16.16 -19.68 -16.71
N LEU A 190 -17.10 -20.60 -17.00
CA LEU A 190 -18.31 -20.32 -17.78
C LEU A 190 -19.32 -19.45 -17.03
N ARG A 191 -19.17 -19.35 -15.71
CA ARG A 191 -19.90 -18.39 -14.85
C ARG A 191 -19.29 -17.00 -14.99
N LEU A 192 -19.48 -16.39 -16.16
CA LEU A 192 -18.94 -15.05 -16.45
C LEU A 192 -19.41 -14.04 -15.40
N PRO A 193 -18.53 -13.12 -14.93
CA PRO A 193 -18.91 -12.12 -13.94
C PRO A 193 -20.20 -11.36 -14.31
N GLU A 194 -20.34 -10.92 -15.57
CA GLU A 194 -21.53 -10.19 -16.02
C GLU A 194 -22.82 -11.03 -15.98
N LYS A 195 -22.74 -12.36 -16.13
CA LYS A 195 -23.91 -13.25 -16.06
C LYS A 195 -24.39 -13.47 -14.63
N VAL A 196 -23.47 -13.47 -13.65
CA VAL A 196 -23.83 -13.69 -12.24
C VAL A 196 -24.08 -12.38 -11.48
N LYS A 197 -23.70 -11.23 -12.05
CA LYS A 197 -23.77 -9.90 -11.43
C LYS A 197 -25.12 -9.56 -10.81
N ALA A 198 -26.22 -9.91 -11.46
CA ALA A 198 -27.58 -9.61 -10.99
C ALA A 198 -27.91 -10.30 -9.65
N PHE A 199 -27.22 -11.39 -9.32
CA PHE A 199 -27.42 -12.18 -8.10
C PHE A 199 -26.43 -11.82 -6.98
N LEU A 200 -25.47 -10.94 -7.27
CA LEU A 200 -24.39 -10.59 -6.35
C LEU A 200 -24.58 -9.17 -5.81
N SER A 201 -24.27 -8.99 -4.53
CA SER A 201 -24.02 -7.65 -4.01
C SER A 201 -22.83 -7.01 -4.73
N GLY A 202 -22.74 -5.68 -4.71
CA GLY A 202 -21.65 -4.96 -5.38
C GLY A 202 -20.25 -5.37 -4.89
N ASP A 203 -20.10 -5.75 -3.62
CA ASP A 203 -18.82 -6.22 -3.07
C ASP A 203 -18.49 -7.66 -3.50
N GLN A 204 -19.48 -8.56 -3.52
CA GLN A 204 -19.35 -9.93 -4.02
C GLN A 204 -18.98 -9.94 -5.50
N PHE A 205 -19.68 -9.15 -6.33
CA PHE A 205 -19.39 -9.03 -7.75
C PHE A 205 -17.96 -8.57 -8.01
N LYS A 206 -17.50 -7.51 -7.32
CA LYS A 206 -16.14 -6.98 -7.47
C LYS A 206 -15.07 -8.02 -7.12
N LEU A 207 -15.24 -8.74 -6.02
CA LEU A 207 -14.27 -9.76 -5.61
C LEU A 207 -14.30 -10.97 -6.53
N TYR A 208 -15.49 -11.42 -6.95
CA TYR A 208 -15.63 -12.52 -7.89
C TYR A 208 -15.02 -12.18 -9.25
N GLN A 209 -15.28 -10.99 -9.79
CA GLN A 209 -14.68 -10.52 -11.04
C GLN A 209 -13.16 -10.51 -10.97
N LEU A 210 -12.58 -10.01 -9.86
CA LEU A 210 -11.14 -10.03 -9.63
C LEU A 210 -10.57 -11.46 -9.63
N ILE A 211 -11.20 -12.39 -8.90
CA ILE A 211 -10.80 -13.80 -8.86
C ILE A 211 -10.89 -14.44 -10.24
N TRP A 212 -11.99 -14.19 -10.96
CA TRP A 212 -12.23 -14.73 -12.29
C TRP A 212 -11.18 -14.24 -13.30
N GLN A 213 -10.92 -12.93 -13.34
CA GLN A 213 -9.95 -12.34 -14.27
C GLN A 213 -8.53 -12.86 -14.00
N ARG A 214 -8.12 -12.92 -12.73
CA ARG A 214 -6.81 -13.45 -12.35
C ARG A 214 -6.64 -14.90 -12.77
N PHE A 215 -7.66 -15.73 -12.53
CA PHE A 215 -7.61 -17.14 -12.91
C PHE A 215 -7.53 -17.31 -14.43
N VAL A 216 -8.42 -16.69 -15.20
CA VAL A 216 -8.41 -16.81 -16.67
C VAL A 216 -7.10 -16.30 -17.25
N ALA A 217 -6.61 -15.13 -16.81
CA ALA A 217 -5.33 -14.58 -17.24
C ALA A 217 -4.15 -15.52 -16.93
N SER A 218 -4.16 -16.20 -15.78
CA SER A 218 -3.13 -17.18 -15.42
C SER A 218 -3.05 -18.38 -16.38
N GLN A 219 -4.10 -18.63 -17.16
CA GLN A 219 -4.17 -19.74 -18.12
C GLN A 219 -3.90 -19.30 -19.57
N MET A 220 -3.61 -18.01 -19.80
CA MET A 220 -3.38 -17.41 -21.12
C MET A 220 -1.90 -17.27 -21.47
N GLU A 221 -1.60 -17.08 -22.76
CA GLU A 221 -0.24 -16.82 -23.24
C GLU A 221 0.27 -15.47 -22.73
N SER A 222 1.60 -15.37 -22.58
CA SER A 222 2.27 -14.17 -22.11
C SER A 222 2.10 -13.01 -23.10
N ALA A 223 2.17 -11.79 -22.59
CA ALA A 223 2.29 -10.63 -23.46
C ALA A 223 3.71 -10.56 -24.04
N LEU A 224 3.83 -10.23 -25.32
CA LEU A 224 5.09 -9.98 -26.01
C LEU A 224 5.21 -8.49 -26.28
N LEU A 225 6.28 -7.90 -25.77
CA LEU A 225 6.60 -6.49 -25.96
C LEU A 225 7.87 -6.38 -26.79
N ASP A 226 7.82 -5.56 -27.84
CA ASP A 226 9.03 -5.12 -28.53
C ASP A 226 9.63 -3.99 -27.70
N THR A 227 10.90 -4.11 -27.32
CA THR A 227 11.61 -3.12 -26.52
C THR A 227 12.66 -2.41 -27.37
N VAL A 228 12.86 -1.12 -27.09
CA VAL A 228 13.94 -0.34 -27.69
C VAL A 228 14.62 0.48 -26.60
N THR A 229 15.95 0.41 -26.56
CA THR A 229 16.80 1.28 -25.74
C THR A 229 17.70 2.06 -26.67
N VAL A 230 17.68 3.38 -26.53
CA VAL A 230 18.48 4.31 -27.31
C VAL A 230 19.47 4.99 -26.37
N GLU A 231 20.75 4.95 -26.72
CA GLU A 231 21.81 5.68 -26.02
C GLU A 231 22.30 6.83 -26.90
N VAL A 232 22.23 8.04 -26.36
CA VAL A 232 22.66 9.28 -27.00
C VAL A 232 23.93 9.77 -26.29
N GLU A 233 25.02 9.85 -27.03
CA GLU A 233 26.27 10.45 -26.57
C GLU A 233 26.19 11.96 -26.75
N GLY A 234 26.55 12.71 -25.70
CA GLY A 234 26.82 14.14 -25.76
C GLY A 234 28.31 14.40 -25.57
N LYS A 235 28.96 15.04 -26.55
CA LYS A 235 30.37 15.45 -26.46
C LYS A 235 30.49 16.95 -26.27
N GLY A 236 30.86 17.36 -25.06
CA GLY A 236 31.26 18.73 -24.71
C GLY A 236 32.71 18.73 -24.21
N ASN A 237 32.99 19.47 -23.14
CA ASN A 237 34.23 19.36 -22.37
C ASN A 237 34.32 18.01 -21.65
N GLN A 238 33.19 17.39 -21.36
CA GLN A 238 33.07 16.03 -20.84
C GLN A 238 32.27 15.14 -21.81
N ASN A 239 32.35 13.83 -21.59
CA ASN A 239 31.52 12.85 -22.30
C ASN A 239 30.29 12.52 -21.47
N TYR A 240 29.12 12.69 -22.05
CA TYR A 240 27.83 12.41 -21.43
C TYR A 240 27.13 11.25 -22.15
N LEU A 241 26.44 10.39 -21.40
CA LEU A 241 25.57 9.37 -21.97
C LEU A 241 24.16 9.56 -21.45
N PHE A 242 23.23 9.75 -22.37
CA PHE A 242 21.80 9.76 -22.10
C PHE A 242 21.18 8.45 -22.57
N ARG A 243 20.18 7.95 -21.84
CA ARG A 243 19.45 6.73 -22.17
C ARG A 243 17.95 6.97 -22.17
N ALA A 244 17.29 6.49 -23.21
CA ALA A 244 15.84 6.36 -23.27
C ALA A 244 15.49 4.89 -23.49
N SER A 245 14.46 4.41 -22.80
CA SER A 245 13.89 3.09 -23.00
C SER A 245 12.41 3.23 -23.35
N GLY A 246 11.93 2.36 -24.24
CA GLY A 246 10.55 2.32 -24.69
C GLY A 246 10.17 0.90 -25.04
N SER A 247 8.87 0.63 -25.04
CA SER A 247 8.30 -0.66 -25.38
C SER A 247 6.90 -0.53 -25.99
N THR A 248 6.61 -1.37 -26.96
CA THR A 248 5.30 -1.47 -27.60
C THR A 248 4.77 -2.89 -27.49
N VAL A 249 3.49 -3.05 -27.20
CA VAL A 249 2.86 -4.37 -27.12
C VAL A 249 2.71 -4.93 -28.54
N ARG A 250 3.46 -5.99 -28.84
CA ARG A 250 3.34 -6.74 -30.09
C ARG A 250 2.20 -7.75 -30.02
N PHE A 251 2.08 -8.43 -28.88
CA PHE A 251 0.99 -9.36 -28.60
C PHE A 251 0.52 -9.15 -27.16
N PRO A 252 -0.78 -8.85 -26.92
CA PRO A 252 -1.25 -8.49 -25.59
C PRO A 252 -1.35 -9.70 -24.64
N GLY A 253 -1.52 -10.93 -25.16
CA GLY A 253 -1.66 -12.13 -24.34
C GLY A 253 -2.70 -11.96 -23.22
N PHE A 254 -2.35 -12.38 -22.01
CA PHE A 254 -3.20 -12.28 -20.81
C PHE A 254 -3.66 -10.85 -20.45
N LEU A 255 -2.99 -9.80 -20.94
CA LEU A 255 -3.32 -8.39 -20.60
C LEU A 255 -4.70 -7.97 -21.09
N VAL A 256 -5.30 -8.69 -22.05
CA VAL A 256 -6.69 -8.44 -22.49
C VAL A 256 -7.72 -8.76 -21.41
N VAL A 257 -7.36 -9.57 -20.40
CA VAL A 257 -8.23 -9.97 -19.29
C VAL A 257 -7.80 -9.33 -17.99
N PHE A 258 -6.49 -9.28 -17.72
CA PHE A 258 -5.98 -8.82 -16.44
C PHE A 258 -4.62 -8.17 -16.57
N GLU A 259 -4.50 -6.94 -16.10
CA GLU A 259 -3.22 -6.30 -15.87
C GLU A 259 -3.00 -6.14 -14.36
N ASP A 260 -1.86 -6.63 -13.86
CA ASP A 260 -1.44 -6.46 -12.46
C ASP A 260 -1.38 -4.98 -12.07
N SER A 261 -2.00 -4.62 -10.95
CA SER A 261 -1.94 -3.28 -10.40
C SER A 261 -0.55 -3.05 -9.87
N ARG A 262 0.04 -1.90 -10.25
CA ARG A 262 1.29 -1.45 -9.66
C ARG A 262 1.02 -0.99 -8.24
N ASP A 263 1.94 -1.29 -7.34
CA ASP A 263 1.88 -0.80 -5.97
C ASP A 263 2.17 0.71 -6.01
N GLU A 264 1.22 1.55 -5.58
CA GLU A 264 1.31 3.01 -5.71
C GLU A 264 2.52 3.60 -4.96
N ASP A 265 3.07 2.86 -3.99
CA ASP A 265 4.19 3.29 -3.16
C ASP A 265 5.55 2.89 -3.69
N PHE A 266 5.60 1.84 -4.50
CA PHE A 266 6.80 1.51 -5.23
C PHE A 266 6.75 2.35 -6.49
N LYS A 267 7.45 3.50 -6.46
CA LYS A 267 7.88 4.12 -7.72
C LYS A 267 8.46 2.98 -8.54
N ALA A 268 7.88 2.74 -9.72
CA ALA A 268 8.54 1.85 -10.65
C ALA A 268 9.99 2.32 -10.74
N ASP A 269 10.95 1.41 -10.70
CA ASP A 269 12.17 1.69 -11.45
C ASP A 269 11.65 2.10 -12.82
N GLU A 270 11.78 3.39 -13.11
CA GLU A 270 11.27 4.01 -14.32
C GLU A 270 12.07 3.42 -15.49
N GLU A 271 11.71 2.20 -15.90
CA GLU A 271 11.48 1.95 -17.31
C GLU A 271 10.24 2.79 -17.67
N GLU A 272 10.39 4.12 -17.65
CA GLU A 272 9.51 5.05 -18.32
C GLU A 272 9.35 4.45 -19.71
N ASN A 273 8.14 4.02 -20.04
CA ASN A 273 7.85 3.59 -21.39
C ASN A 273 7.77 4.85 -22.25
N VAL A 274 8.93 5.47 -22.53
CA VAL A 274 9.03 6.69 -23.29
C VAL A 274 8.66 6.37 -24.72
N ARG A 275 7.86 7.25 -25.33
CA ARG A 275 7.55 7.13 -26.75
C ARG A 275 8.79 7.52 -27.55
N ILE A 276 9.48 6.52 -28.07
CA ILE A 276 10.66 6.70 -28.92
C ILE A 276 10.22 6.70 -30.40
N PRO A 277 10.60 7.71 -31.20
CA PRO A 277 10.31 7.75 -32.63
C PRO A 277 10.80 6.51 -33.36
N ALA A 278 10.05 6.09 -34.37
CA ALA A 278 10.49 5.04 -35.30
C ALA A 278 11.55 5.59 -36.27
N GLY A 279 12.35 4.69 -36.86
CA GLY A 279 13.32 5.05 -37.89
C GLY A 279 14.61 5.69 -37.37
N LEU A 280 14.92 5.52 -36.09
CA LEU A 280 16.22 5.95 -35.53
C LEU A 280 17.36 5.05 -36.04
N GLU A 281 18.49 5.70 -36.32
CA GLU A 281 19.71 5.06 -36.82
C GLU A 281 20.91 5.38 -35.92
N GLU A 282 21.88 4.46 -35.87
CA GLU A 282 23.14 4.72 -35.16
C GLU A 282 23.95 5.80 -35.89
N ASN A 283 24.69 6.60 -35.13
CA ASN A 283 25.40 7.82 -35.56
C ASN A 283 24.50 8.98 -36.01
N GLN A 284 23.17 8.83 -35.98
CA GLN A 284 22.24 9.91 -36.30
C GLN A 284 22.41 11.08 -35.33
N LYS A 285 22.60 12.29 -35.87
CA LYS A 285 22.73 13.51 -35.08
C LYS A 285 21.42 13.82 -34.34
N GLN A 286 21.56 14.32 -33.13
CA GLN A 286 20.44 14.76 -32.31
C GLN A 286 20.58 16.26 -32.06
N GLN A 287 19.50 17.00 -32.28
CA GLN A 287 19.40 18.38 -31.82
C GLN A 287 18.86 18.37 -30.39
N LEU A 288 19.60 18.98 -29.46
CA LEU A 288 19.08 19.28 -28.13
C LEU A 288 17.98 20.33 -28.26
N VAL A 289 16.76 19.99 -27.81
CA VAL A 289 15.62 20.92 -27.77
C VAL A 289 15.63 21.69 -26.45
N ARG A 290 15.80 20.97 -25.33
CA ARG A 290 15.94 21.54 -23.99
C ARG A 290 16.52 20.52 -23.00
N LEU A 291 17.13 21.04 -21.94
CA LEU A 291 17.47 20.29 -20.73
C LEU A 291 16.34 20.39 -19.71
N ILE A 292 16.15 19.33 -18.94
CA ILE A 292 15.10 19.18 -17.93
C ILE A 292 15.77 18.76 -16.62
N PRO A 293 16.42 19.70 -15.91
CA PRO A 293 16.96 19.41 -14.58
C PRO A 293 15.80 19.35 -13.56
N GLU A 294 15.74 18.27 -12.80
CA GLU A 294 14.72 18.05 -11.80
C GLU A 294 15.35 17.80 -10.43
N GLN A 295 14.89 18.57 -9.44
CA GLN A 295 15.24 18.39 -8.05
C GLN A 295 14.39 17.28 -7.45
N HIS A 296 15.04 16.38 -6.73
CA HIS A 296 14.41 15.32 -5.99
C HIS A 296 14.91 15.28 -4.56
N PHE A 297 14.13 14.61 -3.71
CA PHE A 297 14.53 14.24 -2.36
C PHE A 297 14.26 12.77 -2.18
N THR A 298 15.23 12.07 -1.59
CA THR A 298 15.00 10.69 -1.13
C THR A 298 13.79 10.68 -0.21
N GLN A 299 13.00 9.61 -0.28
CA GLN A 299 11.78 9.45 0.51
C GLN A 299 12.00 8.34 1.54
N PRO A 300 11.41 8.45 2.74
CA PRO A 300 11.44 7.35 3.68
C PRO A 300 10.70 6.14 3.11
N PRO A 301 10.96 4.92 3.65
CA PRO A 301 10.18 3.76 3.27
C PRO A 301 8.69 4.00 3.55
N PRO A 302 7.78 3.59 2.65
CA PRO A 302 6.36 3.86 2.83
C PRO A 302 5.80 3.11 4.04
N ARG A 303 4.88 3.74 4.78
CA ARG A 303 4.12 3.03 5.83
C ARG A 303 3.40 1.82 5.24
N PHE A 304 3.28 0.77 6.04
CA PHE A 304 2.54 -0.42 5.65
C PHE A 304 1.07 -0.10 5.34
N THR A 305 0.53 -0.72 4.30
CA THR A 305 -0.91 -0.97 4.14
C THR A 305 -1.21 -2.36 4.68
N GLU A 306 -2.48 -2.76 4.74
CA GLU A 306 -2.79 -4.17 5.04
C GLU A 306 -2.18 -5.12 3.99
N ALA A 307 -2.14 -4.71 2.72
CA ALA A 307 -1.53 -5.50 1.65
C ALA A 307 -0.02 -5.66 1.84
N THR A 308 0.71 -4.57 2.04
CA THR A 308 2.17 -4.64 2.18
C THR A 308 2.61 -5.26 3.51
N LEU A 309 1.78 -5.18 4.57
CA LEU A 309 2.04 -5.93 5.80
C LEU A 309 1.84 -7.44 5.60
N ILE A 310 0.82 -7.88 4.85
CA ILE A 310 0.66 -9.30 4.51
C ILE A 310 1.84 -9.80 3.69
N ALA A 311 2.27 -9.03 2.68
CA ALA A 311 3.41 -9.38 1.86
C ALA A 311 4.66 -9.57 2.74
N ALA A 312 4.92 -8.65 3.66
CA ALA A 312 6.03 -8.75 4.60
C ALA A 312 5.89 -9.97 5.54
N LEU A 313 4.70 -10.23 6.08
CA LEU A 313 4.46 -11.39 6.94
C LEU A 313 4.71 -12.71 6.17
N GLU A 314 4.16 -12.84 4.97
CA GLU A 314 4.33 -14.01 4.11
C GLU A 314 5.80 -14.22 3.70
N GLU A 315 6.50 -13.16 3.27
CA GLU A 315 7.91 -13.21 2.89
C GLU A 315 8.80 -13.66 4.06
N ASN A 316 8.46 -13.24 5.28
CA ASN A 316 9.14 -13.64 6.50
C ASN A 316 8.66 -15.00 7.06
N GLY A 317 7.74 -15.70 6.39
CA GLY A 317 7.21 -16.99 6.84
C GLY A 317 6.31 -16.91 8.09
N ILE A 318 5.79 -15.72 8.40
CA ILE A 318 4.96 -15.43 9.56
C ILE A 318 3.50 -15.40 9.15
N GLY A 319 2.67 -16.12 9.90
CA GLY A 319 1.25 -16.25 9.60
C GLY A 319 0.99 -17.27 8.49
N ARG A 320 -0.29 -17.59 8.33
CA ARG A 320 -0.82 -18.62 7.43
C ARG A 320 -2.10 -18.06 6.78
N PRO A 321 -2.61 -18.68 5.70
CA PRO A 321 -3.89 -18.30 5.09
C PRO A 321 -5.03 -18.04 6.09
N SER A 322 -5.07 -18.81 7.18
CA SER A 322 -6.06 -18.69 8.25
C SER A 322 -5.82 -17.51 9.21
N THR A 323 -4.61 -16.97 9.29
CA THR A 323 -4.21 -16.02 10.34
C THR A 323 -3.92 -14.60 9.84
N TYR A 324 -3.64 -14.37 8.54
CA TYR A 324 -3.33 -13.02 8.02
C TYR A 324 -4.36 -11.94 8.41
N ALA A 325 -5.64 -12.15 8.08
CA ALA A 325 -6.70 -11.20 8.40
C ALA A 325 -6.95 -11.07 9.93
N PRO A 326 -6.99 -12.16 10.72
CA PRO A 326 -7.06 -12.08 12.18
C PRO A 326 -5.90 -11.32 12.82
N ILE A 327 -4.65 -11.49 12.36
CA ILE A 327 -3.47 -10.79 12.89
C ILE A 327 -3.67 -9.28 12.78
N ILE A 328 -3.98 -8.81 11.57
CA ILE A 328 -4.17 -7.38 11.27
C ILE A 328 -5.39 -6.83 12.03
N SER A 329 -6.49 -7.56 12.03
CA SER A 329 -7.70 -7.14 12.75
C SER A 329 -7.43 -7.04 14.25
N THR A 330 -6.65 -7.96 14.84
CA THR A 330 -6.36 -7.97 16.28
C THR A 330 -5.52 -6.77 16.71
N ILE A 331 -4.47 -6.42 15.97
CA ILE A 331 -3.62 -5.26 16.32
C ILE A 331 -4.37 -3.94 16.17
N GLN A 332 -5.36 -3.88 15.27
CA GLN A 332 -6.25 -2.72 15.12
C GLN A 332 -7.32 -2.67 16.22
N GLU A 333 -8.01 -3.78 16.49
CA GLU A 333 -9.09 -3.85 17.50
C GLU A 333 -8.57 -3.60 18.92
N ARG A 334 -7.31 -3.97 19.20
CA ARG A 334 -6.63 -3.66 20.47
C ARG A 334 -6.09 -2.23 20.56
N GLY A 335 -6.23 -1.43 19.51
CA GLY A 335 -5.79 -0.04 19.48
C GLY A 335 -4.28 0.16 19.41
N TYR A 336 -3.51 -0.86 19.04
CA TYR A 336 -2.06 -0.74 18.87
C TYR A 336 -1.69 -0.07 17.56
N VAL A 337 -2.54 -0.24 16.55
CA VAL A 337 -2.36 0.33 15.21
C VAL A 337 -3.69 0.94 14.76
N VAL A 338 -3.64 2.14 14.21
CA VAL A 338 -4.78 2.76 13.53
C VAL A 338 -4.59 2.71 12.02
N ARG A 339 -5.71 2.66 11.29
CA ARG A 339 -5.70 2.72 9.83
C ARG A 339 -6.16 4.08 9.34
N GLU A 340 -5.25 4.86 8.75
CA GLU A 340 -5.52 6.19 8.20
C GLU A 340 -5.11 6.26 6.74
N SER A 341 -6.02 6.68 5.85
CA SER A 341 -5.77 6.73 4.40
C SER A 341 -5.15 5.44 3.84
N LYS A 342 -5.68 4.28 4.30
CA LYS A 342 -5.20 2.91 4.00
C LYS A 342 -3.84 2.52 4.61
N ARG A 343 -3.14 3.42 5.32
CA ARG A 343 -1.88 3.17 6.02
C ARG A 343 -2.11 2.72 7.45
N LEU A 344 -1.24 1.84 7.92
CA LEU A 344 -1.14 1.39 9.29
C LEU A 344 -0.15 2.29 10.03
N ILE A 345 -0.62 2.95 11.08
CA ILE A 345 0.17 3.85 11.91
C ILE A 345 0.15 3.31 13.34
N PRO A 346 1.29 3.09 14.00
CA PRO A 346 1.32 2.67 15.39
C PRO A 346 0.79 3.79 16.32
N THR A 347 0.12 3.42 17.40
CA THR A 347 -0.29 4.36 18.46
C THR A 347 0.77 4.41 19.56
N ASP A 348 0.70 5.39 20.47
CA ASP A 348 1.56 5.44 21.67
C ASP A 348 1.50 4.16 22.49
N THR A 349 0.30 3.56 22.58
CA THR A 349 0.11 2.26 23.21
C THR A 349 0.79 1.15 22.41
N GLY A 350 0.72 1.19 21.08
CA GLY A 350 1.44 0.28 20.19
C GLY A 350 2.95 0.33 20.40
N PHE A 351 3.55 1.53 20.46
CA PHE A 351 4.95 1.73 20.78
C PHE A 351 5.31 1.19 22.17
N THR A 352 4.54 1.58 23.19
CA THR A 352 4.80 1.16 24.59
C THR A 352 4.76 -0.35 24.74
N VAL A 353 3.74 -1.00 24.17
CA VAL A 353 3.61 -2.47 24.21
C VAL A 353 4.73 -3.13 23.43
N ASN A 354 5.06 -2.63 22.23
CA ASN A 354 6.17 -3.16 21.45
C ASN A 354 7.49 -3.08 22.23
N ASP A 355 7.81 -1.93 22.82
CA ASP A 355 9.10 -1.71 23.50
C ASP A 355 9.24 -2.55 24.75
N LEU A 356 8.17 -2.69 25.52
CA LEU A 356 8.14 -3.60 26.67
C LEU A 356 8.36 -5.05 26.22
N LEU A 357 7.69 -5.47 25.15
CA LEU A 357 7.83 -6.82 24.62
C LEU A 357 9.23 -7.09 24.05
N VAL A 358 9.79 -6.16 23.29
CA VAL A 358 11.15 -6.29 22.74
C VAL A 358 12.21 -6.31 23.85
N ARG A 359 12.03 -5.50 24.91
CA ARG A 359 12.98 -5.44 26.04
C ARG A 359 13.02 -6.73 26.85
N HIS A 360 11.86 -7.32 27.15
CA HIS A 360 11.78 -8.47 28.07
C HIS A 360 11.66 -9.84 27.37
N PHE A 361 11.26 -9.85 26.09
CA PHE A 361 10.99 -11.06 25.32
C PHE A 361 11.63 -10.99 23.92
N SER A 362 12.84 -10.44 23.83
CA SER A 362 13.57 -10.19 22.56
C SER A 362 13.65 -11.41 21.66
N ASP A 363 13.87 -12.60 22.24
CA ASP A 363 14.03 -13.85 21.50
C ASP A 363 12.71 -14.37 20.93
N ILE A 364 11.59 -14.04 21.58
CA ILE A 364 10.25 -14.51 21.21
C ILE A 364 9.58 -13.55 20.23
N VAL A 365 9.78 -12.25 20.43
CA VAL A 365 9.24 -11.17 19.58
C VAL A 365 10.22 -10.89 18.44
N ASN A 366 10.78 -11.98 17.90
CA ASN A 366 11.72 -12.00 16.81
C ASN A 366 11.06 -12.63 15.57
N VAL A 367 11.32 -12.04 14.41
CA VAL A 367 10.80 -12.49 13.12
C VAL A 367 11.19 -13.95 12.84
N ASN A 368 12.48 -14.26 12.96
CA ASN A 368 13.02 -15.60 12.69
C ASN A 368 12.47 -16.64 13.67
N PHE A 369 12.37 -16.30 14.97
CA PHE A 369 11.78 -17.21 15.96
C PHE A 369 10.33 -17.54 15.61
N THR A 370 9.54 -16.53 15.27
CA THR A 370 8.13 -16.72 14.92
C THR A 370 7.98 -17.58 13.67
N ALA A 371 8.80 -17.34 12.65
CA ALA A 371 8.81 -18.14 11.42
C ALA A 371 9.18 -19.61 11.69
N GLN A 372 10.17 -19.85 12.56
CA GLN A 372 10.58 -21.21 12.96
C GLN A 372 9.49 -21.93 13.75
N MET A 373 8.79 -21.24 14.64
CA MET A 373 7.65 -21.80 15.37
C MET A 373 6.53 -22.20 14.41
N GLU A 374 6.16 -21.32 13.49
CA GLU A 374 5.15 -21.59 12.47
C GLU A 374 5.53 -22.81 11.61
N LYS A 375 6.79 -22.90 11.16
CA LYS A 375 7.30 -24.07 10.44
C LYS A 375 7.23 -25.35 11.29
N ALA A 376 7.58 -25.27 12.57
CA ALA A 376 7.50 -26.43 13.46
C ALA A 376 6.05 -26.93 13.63
N LEU A 377 5.06 -26.04 13.60
CA LEU A 377 3.64 -26.42 13.62
C LEU A 377 3.19 -27.05 12.29
N ASP A 378 3.73 -26.60 11.15
CA ASP A 378 3.50 -27.28 9.87
C ASP A 378 4.12 -28.69 9.87
N ASP A 379 5.35 -28.84 10.39
CA ASP A 379 6.02 -30.15 10.54
C ASP A 379 5.17 -31.09 11.41
N VAL A 380 4.53 -30.58 12.47
CA VAL A 380 3.58 -31.35 13.28
C VAL A 380 2.35 -31.78 12.45
N SER A 381 1.76 -30.85 11.69
CA SER A 381 0.56 -31.14 10.89
C SER A 381 0.78 -32.20 9.80
N THR A 382 2.02 -32.32 9.32
CA THR A 382 2.44 -33.30 8.32
C THR A 382 2.99 -34.61 8.91
N GLY A 383 3.04 -34.71 10.25
CA GLY A 383 3.59 -35.87 10.95
C GLY A 383 5.12 -35.94 11.00
N GLY A 384 5.82 -34.89 10.56
CA GLY A 384 7.28 -34.78 10.61
C GLY A 384 7.86 -34.46 11.99
N ARG A 385 7.03 -34.09 12.97
CA ARG A 385 7.43 -33.82 14.35
C ARG A 385 6.31 -34.10 15.36
N GLN A 386 6.64 -34.51 16.58
CA GLN A 386 5.69 -34.62 17.68
C GLN A 386 5.39 -33.25 18.31
N TRP A 387 4.13 -32.97 18.63
CA TRP A 387 3.70 -31.65 19.11
C TRP A 387 4.22 -31.36 20.52
N GLU A 388 4.37 -32.39 21.35
CA GLU A 388 4.88 -32.33 22.73
C GLU A 388 6.30 -31.75 22.76
N ASP A 389 7.14 -32.13 21.80
CA ASP A 389 8.52 -31.64 21.69
C ASP A 389 8.56 -30.15 21.36
N VAL A 390 7.69 -29.70 20.45
CA VAL A 390 7.60 -28.29 20.04
C VAL A 390 7.16 -27.43 21.21
N VAL A 391 6.03 -27.80 21.85
CA VAL A 391 5.47 -27.05 22.98
C VAL A 391 6.38 -27.12 24.20
N GLY A 392 6.95 -28.29 24.49
CA GLY A 392 7.85 -28.51 25.62
C GLY A 392 9.14 -27.70 25.49
N LYS A 393 9.76 -27.68 24.29
CA LYS A 393 10.95 -26.86 24.04
C LYS A 393 10.65 -25.37 24.16
N PHE A 394 9.52 -24.92 23.63
CA PHE A 394 9.09 -23.53 23.78
C PHE A 394 8.92 -23.15 25.26
N TYR A 395 8.10 -23.91 25.98
CA TYR A 395 7.72 -23.58 27.35
C TYR A 395 8.93 -23.49 28.30
N LYS A 396 9.90 -24.41 28.16
CA LYS A 396 11.17 -24.39 28.93
C LYS A 396 11.96 -23.09 28.77
N THR A 397 11.87 -22.45 27.61
CA THR A 397 12.53 -21.15 27.35
C THR A 397 11.66 -19.95 27.72
N PHE A 398 10.33 -20.09 27.56
CA PHE A 398 9.37 -19.02 27.78
C PHE A 398 9.08 -18.76 29.26
N GLU A 399 8.84 -19.81 30.04
CA GLU A 399 8.44 -19.69 31.45
C GLU A 399 9.43 -18.88 32.30
N PRO A 400 10.76 -19.09 32.22
CA PRO A 400 11.72 -18.30 32.98
C PRO A 400 11.69 -16.81 32.60
N GLN A 401 11.50 -16.49 31.31
CA GLN A 401 11.39 -15.11 30.85
C GLN A 401 10.14 -14.43 31.41
N VAL A 402 9.01 -15.14 31.48
CA VAL A 402 7.78 -14.62 32.10
C VAL A 402 7.98 -14.36 33.58
N LYS A 403 8.59 -15.29 34.33
CA LYS A 403 8.88 -15.10 35.77
C LYS A 403 9.77 -13.88 36.01
N LYS A 404 10.81 -13.72 35.19
CA LYS A 404 11.70 -12.54 35.23
C LYS A 404 10.93 -11.26 34.92
N ALA A 405 10.16 -11.25 33.84
CA ALA A 405 9.36 -10.11 33.43
C ALA A 405 8.31 -9.71 34.49
N GLN A 406 7.70 -10.66 35.21
CA GLN A 406 6.76 -10.36 36.29
C GLN A 406 7.41 -9.63 37.49
N ILE A 407 8.71 -9.81 37.70
CA ILE A 407 9.48 -9.13 38.75
C ILE A 407 9.96 -7.77 38.25
N GLU A 408 10.47 -7.71 37.01
CA GLU A 408 11.13 -6.53 36.46
C GLU A 408 10.17 -5.51 35.86
N ILE A 409 9.02 -5.94 35.33
CA ILE A 409 7.99 -5.04 34.82
C ILE A 409 7.23 -4.52 36.03
N PRO A 410 7.38 -3.24 36.40
CA PRO A 410 6.59 -2.70 37.48
C PRO A 410 5.11 -2.83 37.09
N VAL A 411 4.28 -3.30 38.02
CA VAL A 411 2.82 -3.17 37.93
C VAL A 411 2.45 -1.70 38.14
N SER A 412 3.10 -0.78 37.41
CA SER A 412 2.48 0.49 37.15
C SER A 412 1.33 0.14 36.22
N LYS A 413 0.10 0.14 36.73
CA LYS A 413 -1.04 0.50 35.89
C LYS A 413 -0.55 1.74 35.15
N ALA A 414 -0.32 1.64 33.84
CA ALA A 414 0.03 2.81 33.04
C ALA A 414 -0.95 3.89 33.49
N GLU A 415 -0.43 4.95 34.12
CA GLU A 415 -1.29 6.00 34.64
C GLU A 415 -2.01 6.53 33.41
N LEU A 416 -3.30 6.21 33.32
CA LEU A 416 -4.08 6.61 32.17
C LEU A 416 -4.02 8.12 32.14
N GLU A 417 -3.57 8.67 31.00
CA GLU A 417 -3.38 10.10 30.81
C GLU A 417 -4.62 10.84 31.32
N LYS A 418 -4.44 11.63 32.38
CA LYS A 418 -5.52 12.36 33.02
C LYS A 418 -5.95 13.51 32.12
N VAL A 419 -7.25 13.70 31.96
CA VAL A 419 -7.81 14.81 31.18
C VAL A 419 -7.60 16.16 31.89
N GLY A 420 -7.25 16.14 33.18
CA GLY A 420 -7.08 17.35 34.00
C GLY A 420 -8.38 17.91 34.58
N ARG A 421 -9.50 17.16 34.47
CA ARG A 421 -10.78 17.51 35.10
C ARG A 421 -11.46 16.31 35.75
N ALA A 422 -12.28 16.59 36.76
CA ALA A 422 -13.04 15.59 37.50
C ALA A 422 -14.23 15.03 36.70
N CYS A 423 -14.58 13.77 36.99
CA CYS A 423 -15.75 13.10 36.44
C CYS A 423 -17.02 13.78 36.97
N PRO A 424 -17.94 14.22 36.10
CA PRO A 424 -19.14 14.93 36.52
C PRO A 424 -20.12 14.06 37.32
N VAL A 425 -19.93 12.73 37.32
CA VAL A 425 -20.81 11.77 38.01
C VAL A 425 -20.31 11.41 39.41
N CYS A 426 -18.99 11.31 39.61
CA CYS A 426 -18.43 10.78 40.86
C CYS A 426 -17.22 11.55 41.41
N GLY A 427 -16.80 12.65 40.76
CA GLY A 427 -15.70 13.49 41.23
C GLY A 427 -14.29 12.93 41.02
N ASN A 428 -14.13 11.64 40.71
CA ASN A 428 -12.82 11.03 40.42
C ASN A 428 -12.24 11.51 39.09
N ASP A 429 -10.94 11.32 38.89
CA ASP A 429 -10.26 11.74 37.65
C ASP A 429 -10.90 11.17 36.38
N LEU A 430 -10.98 12.00 35.33
CA LEU A 430 -11.22 11.53 33.97
C LEU A 430 -9.89 11.17 33.30
N VAL A 431 -9.92 10.10 32.50
CA VAL A 431 -8.74 9.57 31.82
C VAL A 431 -9.04 9.23 30.37
N TYR A 432 -8.02 9.33 29.51
CA TYR A 432 -8.12 8.91 28.12
C TYR A 432 -8.02 7.38 27.97
N ARG A 433 -8.88 6.80 27.14
CA ARG A 433 -8.87 5.38 26.75
C ARG A 433 -9.06 5.23 25.25
N TYR A 434 -8.70 4.07 24.70
CA TYR A 434 -8.95 3.70 23.31
C TYR A 434 -10.01 2.61 23.23
N GLY A 435 -10.99 2.80 22.35
CA GLY A 435 -12.05 1.82 22.08
C GLY A 435 -12.28 1.64 20.60
N ARG A 436 -13.35 0.91 20.24
CA ARG A 436 -13.71 0.63 18.84
C ARG A 436 -13.81 1.88 17.94
N PHE A 437 -14.15 3.03 18.51
CA PHE A 437 -14.34 4.29 17.80
C PHE A 437 -13.16 5.28 17.95
N GLY A 438 -12.03 4.83 18.49
CA GLY A 438 -10.84 5.65 18.72
C GLY A 438 -10.68 6.11 20.17
N LYS A 439 -9.91 7.19 20.37
CA LYS A 439 -9.67 7.81 21.68
C LYS A 439 -11.00 8.32 22.25
N PHE A 440 -11.27 8.07 23.52
CA PHE A 440 -12.43 8.55 24.26
C PHE A 440 -12.04 8.84 25.71
N ILE A 441 -12.87 9.60 26.42
CA ILE A 441 -12.66 9.93 27.82
C ILE A 441 -13.58 9.06 28.66
N SER A 442 -13.06 8.55 29.78
CA SER A 442 -13.83 7.72 30.72
C SER A 442 -13.45 8.03 32.17
N CYS A 443 -14.32 7.68 33.10
CA CYS A 443 -13.98 7.74 34.52
C CYS A 443 -12.83 6.78 34.85
N SER A 444 -11.86 7.26 35.63
CA SER A 444 -10.75 6.46 36.17
C SER A 444 -11.24 5.20 36.91
N THR A 445 -12.40 5.27 37.57
CA THR A 445 -13.02 4.18 38.33
C THR A 445 -13.96 3.28 37.51
N PHE A 446 -13.95 3.36 36.18
CA PHE A 446 -14.70 2.42 35.32
C PHE A 446 -14.27 0.96 35.59
N PRO A 447 -15.19 -0.02 35.77
CA PRO A 447 -16.62 0.03 35.43
C PRO A 447 -17.56 0.51 36.56
N THR A 448 -17.04 0.83 37.75
CA THR A 448 -17.85 1.29 38.90
C THR A 448 -18.58 2.59 38.57
N CYS A 449 -17.86 3.57 37.99
CA CYS A 449 -18.47 4.72 37.34
C CYS A 449 -18.44 4.53 35.82
N ARG A 450 -19.61 4.47 35.19
CA ARG A 450 -19.77 4.24 33.74
C ARG A 450 -19.75 5.49 32.88
N HIS A 451 -19.34 6.64 33.44
CA HIS A 451 -19.25 7.87 32.68
C HIS A 451 -18.20 7.75 31.57
N THR A 452 -18.62 8.02 30.34
CA THR A 452 -17.78 8.11 29.15
C THR A 452 -18.26 9.24 28.26
N GLU A 453 -17.34 9.89 27.57
CA GLU A 453 -17.63 10.96 26.62
C GLU A 453 -16.64 10.89 25.44
N PRO A 454 -17.05 11.36 24.24
CA PRO A 454 -16.17 11.35 23.08
C PRO A 454 -14.97 12.28 23.29
N PHE A 455 -13.79 11.86 22.84
CA PHE A 455 -12.66 12.78 22.68
C PHE A 455 -12.90 13.65 21.45
N LEU A 456 -13.03 14.96 21.66
CA LEU A 456 -13.15 15.92 20.58
C LEU A 456 -11.77 16.47 20.23
N GLN A 457 -11.23 16.06 19.08
CA GLN A 457 -9.94 16.58 18.60
C GLN A 457 -10.13 18.00 18.07
N LYS A 458 -9.84 18.98 18.91
CA LYS A 458 -9.91 20.40 18.57
C LYS A 458 -8.85 20.74 17.52
N ILE A 459 -9.22 21.53 16.50
CA ILE A 459 -8.29 21.92 15.43
C ILE A 459 -7.70 23.33 15.61
N GLY A 460 -8.01 24.00 16.73
CA GLY A 460 -7.53 25.35 17.02
C GLY A 460 -8.20 26.45 16.17
N VAL A 461 -9.39 26.20 15.63
CA VAL A 461 -10.16 27.14 14.81
C VAL A 461 -11.52 27.37 15.46
N THR A 462 -11.97 28.62 15.50
CA THR A 462 -13.29 28.99 16.02
C THR A 462 -14.38 28.76 14.98
N CYS A 463 -15.56 28.36 15.44
CA CYS A 463 -16.73 28.16 14.61
C CYS A 463 -17.26 29.53 14.15
N PRO A 464 -17.52 29.71 12.85
CA PRO A 464 -18.03 30.98 12.33
C PRO A 464 -19.48 31.27 12.71
N GLU A 465 -20.24 30.28 13.18
CA GLU A 465 -21.66 30.45 13.53
C GLU A 465 -21.86 30.84 15.00
N ASP A 466 -21.18 30.19 15.94
CA ASP A 466 -21.41 30.37 17.38
C ASP A 466 -20.15 30.74 18.18
N GLY A 467 -18.99 30.88 17.52
CA GLY A 467 -17.70 31.15 18.17
C GLY A 467 -17.15 29.99 18.98
N GLY A 468 -17.82 28.83 19.00
CA GLY A 468 -17.35 27.61 19.66
C GLY A 468 -16.10 27.03 19.01
N GLU A 469 -15.53 25.98 19.57
CA GLU A 469 -14.35 25.33 18.97
C GLU A 469 -14.75 24.38 17.84
N LEU A 470 -13.98 24.37 16.75
CA LEU A 470 -14.10 23.36 15.71
C LEU A 470 -13.30 22.11 16.08
N VAL A 471 -13.92 20.96 15.79
CA VAL A 471 -13.39 19.65 16.12
C VAL A 471 -13.40 18.75 14.89
N GLU A 472 -12.40 17.89 14.78
CA GLU A 472 -12.36 16.83 13.79
C GLU A 472 -13.35 15.73 14.17
N ARG A 473 -14.16 15.29 13.20
CA ARG A 473 -15.15 14.23 13.33
C ARG A 473 -15.00 13.23 12.18
N LYS A 474 -15.36 11.97 12.42
CA LYS A 474 -15.35 10.90 11.41
C LYS A 474 -16.79 10.40 11.19
N THR A 475 -17.20 10.29 9.93
CA THR A 475 -18.47 9.64 9.55
C THR A 475 -18.42 8.14 9.87
N ARG A 476 -19.57 7.44 9.85
CA ARG A 476 -19.63 5.98 9.97
C ARG A 476 -18.75 5.24 8.94
N LYS A 477 -18.52 5.86 7.78
CA LYS A 477 -17.65 5.34 6.70
C LYS A 477 -16.18 5.80 6.82
N GLY A 478 -15.81 6.48 7.91
CA GLY A 478 -14.44 6.93 8.19
C GLY A 478 -14.01 8.23 7.50
N ARG A 479 -14.88 8.85 6.67
CA ARG A 479 -14.57 10.16 6.07
C ARG A 479 -14.49 11.24 7.15
N ILE A 480 -13.39 11.97 7.18
CA ILE A 480 -13.17 13.10 8.09
C ILE A 480 -14.00 14.31 7.64
N PHE A 481 -14.57 15.01 8.60
CA PHE A 481 -15.18 16.32 8.46
C PHE A 481 -14.93 17.12 9.74
N TYR A 482 -15.11 18.42 9.66
CA TYR A 482 -14.91 19.35 10.75
C TYR A 482 -16.25 19.93 11.13
N GLY A 483 -16.57 20.00 12.42
CA GLY A 483 -17.84 20.57 12.87
C GLY A 483 -17.69 21.27 14.21
N CYS A 484 -18.71 22.04 14.59
CA CYS A 484 -18.70 22.69 15.89
C CYS A 484 -18.72 21.66 17.04
N ALA A 485 -17.96 21.91 18.10
CA ALA A 485 -17.98 21.14 19.33
C ALA A 485 -19.36 21.19 20.00
N ASN A 486 -20.11 22.29 19.84
CA ASN A 486 -21.41 22.54 20.47
C ASN A 486 -22.59 21.84 19.80
N TYR A 487 -22.38 21.03 18.76
CA TYR A 487 -23.44 20.20 18.16
C TYR A 487 -24.18 19.38 19.24
N PRO A 488 -25.53 19.35 19.26
CA PRO A 488 -26.45 19.73 18.18
C PRO A 488 -26.89 21.19 18.16
N THR A 489 -26.43 22.04 19.08
CA THR A 489 -26.87 23.44 19.17
C THR A 489 -26.33 24.33 18.04
N CYS A 490 -25.16 23.99 17.49
CA CYS A 490 -24.61 24.59 16.26
C CYS A 490 -24.45 23.52 15.17
N GLY A 491 -24.93 23.84 13.97
CA GLY A 491 -24.98 22.95 12.81
C GLY A 491 -23.78 23.07 11.86
N PHE A 492 -22.85 23.98 12.12
CA PHE A 492 -21.70 24.21 11.25
C PHE A 492 -20.90 22.92 11.00
N THR A 493 -20.72 22.59 9.72
CA THR A 493 -19.83 21.52 9.28
C THR A 493 -19.07 21.90 8.01
N SER A 494 -17.88 21.34 7.84
CA SER A 494 -17.06 21.49 6.64
C SER A 494 -16.35 20.18 6.30
N TRP A 495 -16.33 19.81 5.03
CA TRP A 495 -15.55 18.66 4.55
C TRP A 495 -14.05 18.96 4.40
N LYS A 496 -13.70 20.23 4.25
CA LYS A 496 -12.31 20.71 4.14
C LYS A 496 -11.86 21.31 5.46
N LYS A 497 -10.58 21.13 5.82
CA LYS A 497 -10.03 21.59 7.10
C LYS A 497 -10.07 23.11 7.20
N PRO A 498 -10.83 23.71 8.14
CA PRO A 498 -10.80 25.14 8.38
C PRO A 498 -9.45 25.61 8.90
N ILE A 499 -9.13 26.88 8.65
CA ILE A 499 -7.89 27.54 9.06
C ILE A 499 -8.24 28.68 10.01
N ALA A 500 -7.42 28.93 11.03
CA ALA A 500 -7.66 29.96 12.04
C ALA A 500 -7.62 31.39 11.48
N LYS A 501 -6.88 31.61 10.39
CA LYS A 501 -6.77 32.93 9.76
C LYS A 501 -8.05 33.25 8.97
N PRO A 502 -8.62 34.46 9.13
CA PRO A 502 -9.75 34.90 8.34
C PRO A 502 -9.33 35.18 6.89
N CYS A 503 -10.27 35.10 5.96
CA CYS A 503 -10.04 35.41 4.56
C CYS A 503 -9.57 36.86 4.37
N PRO A 504 -8.43 37.10 3.68
CA PRO A 504 -7.94 38.45 3.42
C PRO A 504 -8.92 39.34 2.63
N ALA A 505 -9.77 38.75 1.79
CA ALA A 505 -10.70 39.49 0.94
C ALA A 505 -12.02 39.87 1.62
N CYS A 506 -12.52 39.05 2.56
CA CYS A 506 -13.88 39.25 3.11
C CYS A 506 -14.05 38.91 4.59
N GLY A 507 -12.98 38.50 5.28
CA GLY A 507 -13.01 38.07 6.68
C GLY A 507 -13.66 36.70 6.94
N GLY A 508 -14.18 36.02 5.91
CA GLY A 508 -14.83 34.72 6.05
C GLY A 508 -13.87 33.56 6.35
N THR A 509 -14.40 32.40 6.73
CA THR A 509 -13.61 31.21 7.07
C THR A 509 -12.86 30.67 5.85
N LEU A 510 -11.55 30.46 6.00
CA LEU A 510 -10.71 29.75 5.02
C LEU A 510 -10.68 28.26 5.30
N VAL A 511 -10.60 27.46 4.24
CA VAL A 511 -10.39 26.01 4.31
C VAL A 511 -9.24 25.58 3.41
N ILE A 512 -8.53 24.52 3.79
CA ILE A 512 -7.48 23.90 2.95
C ILE A 512 -8.13 23.27 1.72
N LEU A 513 -7.82 23.79 0.53
CA LEU A 513 -8.31 23.27 -0.74
C LEU A 513 -7.44 22.10 -1.21
N ASN A 514 -6.12 22.28 -1.16
CA ASN A 514 -5.12 21.28 -1.54
C ASN A 514 -3.79 21.58 -0.80
N LYS A 515 -2.68 20.93 -1.20
CA LYS A 515 -1.36 21.12 -0.54
C LYS A 515 -0.79 22.54 -0.62
N ARG A 516 -1.25 23.37 -1.57
CA ARG A 516 -0.71 24.72 -1.84
C ARG A 516 -1.72 25.83 -1.62
N GLU A 517 -3.01 25.54 -1.66
CA GLU A 517 -4.05 26.57 -1.71
C GLU A 517 -5.09 26.43 -0.59
N ALA A 518 -5.56 27.58 -0.12
CA ALA A 518 -6.74 27.72 0.72
C ALA A 518 -7.87 28.39 -0.08
N GLN A 519 -9.13 28.10 0.27
CA GLN A 519 -10.31 28.68 -0.34
C GLN A 519 -11.20 29.30 0.74
N CYS A 520 -11.78 30.47 0.48
CA CYS A 520 -12.79 31.04 1.36
C CYS A 520 -14.16 30.39 1.14
N LEU A 521 -14.84 30.00 2.22
CA LEU A 521 -16.20 29.46 2.14
C LEU A 521 -17.26 30.53 1.80
N LYS A 522 -16.95 31.82 1.95
CA LYS A 522 -17.90 32.93 1.75
C LYS A 522 -17.78 33.57 0.36
N CYS A 523 -16.56 33.95 -0.06
CA CYS A 523 -16.33 34.64 -1.33
C CYS A 523 -15.67 33.77 -2.40
N GLU A 524 -15.43 32.49 -2.11
CA GLU A 524 -14.83 31.48 -3.00
C GLU A 524 -13.41 31.77 -3.52
N SER A 525 -12.83 32.93 -3.18
CA SER A 525 -11.46 33.30 -3.53
C SER A 525 -10.45 32.30 -2.98
N THR A 526 -9.42 32.01 -3.79
CA THR A 526 -8.31 31.12 -3.45
C THR A 526 -7.05 31.92 -3.13
N PHE A 527 -6.25 31.38 -2.23
CA PHE A 527 -5.03 32.01 -1.71
C PHE A 527 -3.94 30.95 -1.54
N LEU A 528 -2.67 31.31 -1.70
CA LEU A 528 -1.56 30.41 -1.40
C LEU A 528 -1.42 30.21 0.11
N LEU A 529 -1.29 28.96 0.55
CA LEU A 529 -1.20 28.59 1.97
C LEU A 529 0.04 29.17 2.64
N GLU A 530 1.18 29.21 1.92
CA GLU A 530 2.43 29.83 2.40
C GLU A 530 2.19 31.30 2.82
N GLN A 531 1.51 32.09 1.99
CA GLN A 531 1.22 33.50 2.27
C GLN A 531 0.28 33.70 3.48
N ILE A 532 -0.59 32.72 3.76
CA ILE A 532 -1.51 32.76 4.91
C ILE A 532 -0.82 32.31 6.20
N LEU A 533 0.14 31.38 6.12
CA LEU A 533 0.80 30.74 7.26
C LEU A 533 2.15 31.38 7.63
N GLU A 534 2.80 32.12 6.72
CA GLU A 534 4.10 32.78 6.99
C GLU A 534 4.02 34.01 7.91
N THR A 535 2.82 34.54 8.20
CA THR A 535 2.67 35.72 9.08
C THR A 535 2.92 35.44 10.57
N THR A 536 3.63 34.36 10.94
CA THR A 536 3.87 33.91 12.32
C THR A 536 5.33 33.86 12.77
N VAL A 537 6.29 34.37 11.99
CA VAL A 537 7.72 34.39 12.41
C VAL A 537 8.26 35.80 12.74
N GLU A 538 7.53 36.88 12.45
CA GLU A 538 7.92 38.23 12.90
C GLU A 538 6.95 38.79 13.93
N ARG A 539 7.47 38.98 15.16
CA ARG A 539 6.85 39.49 16.41
C ARG A 539 6.29 38.43 17.37
N ALA A 540 7.21 37.73 18.06
CA ALA A 540 7.14 37.47 19.49
C ALA A 540 8.57 37.44 20.06
#